data_AF-A0A1J5GV01-F1
#
_entry.id   AF-A0A1J5GV01-F1
#
_cell.length_a   1.000
_cell.length_b   1.000
_cell.length_c   1.000
_cell.angle_alpha   90.00
_cell.angle_beta   90.00
_cell.angle_gamma   90.00
#
_symmetry.space_group_name_H-M   'P 1'
#
loop_
_entity.id
_entity.type
_entity.pdbx_description
1 polymer ?
#
loop_
_entity_poly.entity_id
_entity_poly.type
_entity_poly.pdbx_seq_one_letter_code
_entity_poly.pdbx_strand_id
1 'polypeptide(L)' 'MSRFEQIKTDFNKSYPRGYDILCSVGNVAFDPNLYKSIEDLLEDGDRLMYAQKQIKRASPSL' A
#
# COMPACT_ATOMS: atom_id res chain seq x y z
N MET A 1 0.81 -6.77 11.78
CA MET A 1 0.12 -5.60 11.19
C MET A 1 1.08 -4.41 11.26
N SER A 2 1.32 -3.69 10.15
CA SER A 2 2.19 -2.52 10.16
C SER A 2 1.51 -1.32 10.85
N ARG A 3 2.30 -0.35 11.36
CA ARG A 3 1.76 0.88 11.99
C ARG A 3 0.77 1.62 11.08
N PHE A 4 1.02 1.63 9.78
CA PHE A 4 0.14 2.23 8.79
C PHE A 4 -1.25 1.57 8.77
N GLU A 5 -1.30 0.24 8.76
CA GLU A 5 -2.57 -0.49 8.75
C GLU A 5 -3.38 -0.24 10.03
N GLN A 6 -2.72 -0.16 11.19
CA GLN A 6 -3.38 0.17 12.46
C GLN A 6 -4.04 1.56 12.42
N ILE A 7 -3.30 2.59 12.01
CA ILE A 7 -3.82 3.97 11.92
C ILE A 7 -5.01 4.04 10.96
N LYS A 8 -4.93 3.38 9.81
CA LYS A 8 -6.04 3.33 8.83
C LYS A 8 -7.27 2.65 9.43
N THR A 9 -7.09 1.51 10.12
CA THR A 9 -8.19 0.81 10.78
C THR A 9 -8.85 1.68 11.86
N ASP A 10 -8.06 2.35 12.68
CA ASP A 10 -8.59 3.23 13.73
C ASP A 10 -9.31 4.45 13.12
N PHE A 11 -8.78 4.99 12.02
CA PHE A 11 -9.43 6.09 11.30
C PHE A 11 -10.79 5.70 10.72
N ASN A 12 -10.91 4.53 10.08
CA ASN A 12 -12.19 4.03 9.59
C ASN A 12 -13.22 3.84 10.71
N LYS A 13 -12.79 3.40 11.90
CA LYS A 13 -13.67 3.28 13.08
C LYS A 13 -14.10 4.64 13.65
N SER A 14 -13.24 5.65 13.56
CA SER A 14 -13.48 6.95 14.20
C SER A 14 -14.50 7.84 13.47
N TYR A 15 -14.78 7.57 12.19
CA TYR A 15 -15.73 8.35 11.39
C TYR A 15 -16.80 7.45 10.79
N PRO A 16 -18.09 7.65 11.13
CA PRO A 16 -19.19 6.86 10.58
C PRO A 16 -19.48 7.28 9.14
N ARG A 17 -18.64 6.82 8.22
CA ARG A 17 -18.88 6.86 6.78
C ARG A 17 -19.53 5.53 6.38
N GLY A 18 -20.37 5.52 5.35
CA GLY A 18 -20.97 4.30 4.82
C GLY A 18 -19.99 3.39 4.06
N TYR A 19 -18.68 3.56 4.25
CA TYR A 19 -17.62 2.82 3.57
C TYR A 19 -16.31 2.91 4.36
N ASP A 20 -15.47 1.90 4.18
CA ASP A 20 -14.10 1.89 4.67
C ASP A 20 -13.13 2.46 3.62
N ILE A 21 -12.15 3.24 4.08
CA ILE A 21 -11.02 3.64 3.24
C ILE A 21 -10.06 2.47 3.10
N LEU A 22 -9.75 2.13 1.85
CA LEU A 22 -8.73 1.15 1.49
C LEU A 22 -7.51 1.85 0.90
N CYS A 23 -6.32 1.46 1.34
CA CYS A 23 -5.05 1.97 0.82
C CYS A 23 -4.21 0.82 0.28
N SER A 24 -3.52 1.01 -0.85
CA SER A 24 -2.47 0.10 -1.32
C SER A 24 -1.15 0.85 -1.32
N VAL A 25 -0.09 0.20 -0.87
CA VAL A 25 1.24 0.79 -0.66
C VAL A 25 2.30 -0.17 -1.20
N GLY A 26 3.34 0.40 -1.81
CA GLY A 26 4.55 -0.30 -2.18
C GLY A 26 5.68 0.21 -1.30
N ASN A 27 6.34 -0.71 -0.59
CA ASN A 27 7.46 -0.36 0.29
C ASN A 27 8.72 -1.01 -0.26
N VAL A 28 9.67 -0.18 -0.64
CA VAL A 28 10.98 -0.58 -1.17
C VAL A 28 12.06 0.06 -0.32
N ALA A 29 13.06 -0.74 0.05
CA ALA A 29 14.27 -0.23 0.69
C ALA A 29 15.27 0.14 -0.42
N PHE A 30 15.89 1.30 -0.32
CA PHE A 30 16.95 1.68 -1.24
C PHE A 30 18.16 0.74 -1.09
N ASP A 31 18.63 0.21 -2.22
CA ASP A 31 19.87 -0.55 -2.35
C ASP A 31 20.70 -0.01 -3.54
N PRO A 32 21.91 0.54 -3.31
CA PRO A 32 22.74 1.12 -4.36
C PRO A 32 23.27 0.10 -5.37
N ASN A 33 23.22 -1.20 -5.07
CA ASN A 33 23.62 -2.25 -6.02
C ASN A 33 22.48 -2.69 -6.93
N LEU A 34 21.23 -2.43 -6.54
CA LEU A 34 20.04 -2.84 -7.30
C LEU A 34 19.52 -1.70 -8.19
N TYR A 35 19.48 -0.48 -7.66
CA TYR A 35 18.87 0.65 -8.37
C TYR A 35 19.95 1.53 -9.00
N LYS A 36 19.85 1.74 -10.32
CA LYS A 36 20.80 2.56 -11.08
C LYS A 36 20.35 4.02 -11.14
N SER A 37 19.09 4.28 -10.79
CA SER A 37 18.46 5.59 -10.78
C SER A 37 17.40 5.69 -9.69
N ILE A 38 16.91 6.91 -9.43
CA ILE A 38 15.77 7.12 -8.52
C ILE A 38 14.50 6.57 -9.17
N GLU A 39 14.39 6.67 -10.49
CA GLU A 39 13.28 6.19 -11.28
C GLU A 39 13.12 4.67 -11.12
N ASP A 40 14.22 3.90 -11.12
CA ASP A 40 14.19 2.45 -10.91
C ASP A 40 13.60 2.07 -9.54
N LEU A 41 13.98 2.83 -8.50
CA LEU A 41 13.47 2.63 -7.14
C LEU A 41 11.97 2.95 -7.07
N LEU A 42 11.54 4.04 -7.68
CA LEU A 42 10.13 4.44 -7.70
C LEU A 42 9.27 3.45 -8.50
N GLU A 43 9.77 2.97 -9.64
CA GLU A 43 9.07 1.98 -10.46
C GLU A 43 8.81 0.67 -9.70
N ASP A 44 9.79 0.23 -8.89
CA ASP A 44 9.64 -0.95 -8.04
C ASP A 44 8.61 -0.72 -6.92
N GLY A 45 8.60 0.47 -6.32
CA GLY A 45 7.56 0.91 -5.40
C GLY A 45 6.16 0.85 -6.02
N ASP A 46 6.00 1.40 -7.21
CA ASP A 46 4.73 1.38 -7.94
C ASP A 46 4.28 -0.04 -8.28
N ARG A 47 5.21 -0.91 -8.69
CA ARG A 47 4.94 -2.32 -9.00
C ARG A 47 4.38 -3.05 -7.78
N LEU A 48 5.00 -2.91 -6.61
CA LEU A 48 4.55 -3.53 -5.36
C LEU A 48 3.18 -2.99 -4.92
N MET A 49 2.97 -1.68 -5.01
CA MET A 49 1.69 -1.05 -4.72
C MET A 49 0.58 -1.61 -5.61
N TYR A 50 0.86 -1.72 -6.91
CA TYR A 50 -0.12 -2.18 -7.88
C TYR A 50 -0.44 -3.67 -7.69
N ALA A 51 0.54 -4.50 -7.36
CA ALA A 51 0.31 -5.88 -6.97
C ALA A 51 -0.62 -5.99 -5.75
N GLN A 52 -0.38 -5.19 -4.70
CA GLN A 52 -1.25 -5.17 -3.54
C GLN A 52 -2.67 -4.70 -3.88
N LYS A 53 -2.80 -3.70 -4.76
CA LYS A 53 -4.09 -3.20 -5.25
C LYS A 53 -4.88 -4.28 -5.99
N GLN A 54 -4.21 -5.09 -6.81
CA GLN A 54 -4.83 -6.20 -7.52
C GLN A 54 -5.33 -7.28 -6.56
N ILE A 55 -4.51 -7.66 -5.57
CA ILE A 55 -4.91 -8.64 -4.53
C ILE A 55 -6.16 -8.14 -3.79
N LYS A 56 -6.20 -6.86 -3.38
CA LYS A 56 -7.36 -6.28 -2.69
C LYS A 56 -8.63 -6.21 -3.56
N ARG A 57 -8.48 -6.01 -4.87
CA ARG A 57 -9.62 -6.04 -5.81
C ARG A 57 -10.13 -7.46 -6.05
N ALA A 58 -9.24 -8.45 -6.06
CA ALA A 58 -9.59 -9.86 -6.26
C ALA A 58 -10.24 -10.48 -5.01
N SER A 59 -10.03 -9.89 -3.84
CA SER A 59 -10.70 -10.23 -2.59
C SER A 59 -11.58 -9.07 -2.13
N PRO A 60 -12.73 -8.81 -2.79
CA PRO A 60 -13.69 -7.86 -2.26
C PRO A 60 -14.14 -8.44 -0.91
N SER A 61 -13.74 -7.77 0.16
CA SER A 61 -14.26 -8.04 1.49
C SER A 61 -15.79 -7.98 1.42
N LEU A 62 -16.43 -9.13 1.65
CA LEU A 62 -17.85 -9.26 1.99
C LEU A 62 -18.18 -8.42 3.22
#